data_AF-L1K186-F1
#
_entry.id   AF-L1K186-F1
#
_cell.length_a   1.000
_cell.length_b   1.000
_cell.length_c   1.000
_cell.angle_alpha   90.00
_cell.angle_beta   90.00
_cell.angle_gamma   90.00
#
_symmetry.space_group_name_H-M   'P 1'
#
loop_
_entity.id
_entity.type
_entity.pdbx_description
1 polymer ?
#
loop_
_entity_poly.entity_id
_entity_poly.type
_entity_poly.pdbx_seq_one_letter_code
_entity_poly.pdbx_strand_id
1 'polypeptide(L)'
;MRAGEMLSELSTRFEQEFAKIDSDQDGEITFNEAKLLFQQLNIPYKNFVRVLQLMSRCNDGKRFKVSDFMTPDVKLYLLNCMKNCLPEFSTTLIDKKKEYQVNVSKIQEILAEEIERGARAPSFLLYLVLLVIYGVVVTLQLSPWNSASTRAAVLSYFADQTFTSSIATTLLTFHDIQSVQDLWKWQIDVFVNKFYIQSYYNGEPLSSLDANYLLEHIKKMGTFRVLQRRSRNGTCAVKMRFPAFESSCYGETWSDGLEGAVEKASFVGAVTGQTYKYTDAPWYDSGYLQTFSSNKDSAVAQLQTLQQDGWINASSRYWRLDFSAYSPDVSLFIYTN
;
A
#
# COMPACT_ATOMS: atom_id res chain seq x y z
N MET A 1 -40.85 8.48 11.89
CA MET A 1 -41.17 9.85 12.31
C MET A 1 -39.99 10.72 11.99
N ARG A 2 -40.20 11.81 11.25
CA ARG A 2 -39.11 12.75 10.93
C ARG A 2 -38.73 13.50 12.21
N ALA A 3 -37.46 13.78 12.44
CA ALA A 3 -36.98 14.45 13.66
C ALA A 3 -37.71 15.76 14.00
N GLY A 4 -38.24 16.46 12.98
CA GLY A 4 -39.07 17.66 13.17
C GLY A 4 -40.46 17.39 13.76
N GLU A 5 -41.09 16.26 13.45
CA GLU A 5 -42.41 15.88 14.01
C GLU A 5 -42.29 15.54 15.49
N MET A 6 -41.25 14.78 15.88
CA MET A 6 -40.95 14.48 17.29
C MET A 6 -40.65 15.74 18.12
N LEU A 7 -39.95 16.73 17.55
CA LEU A 7 -39.68 17.99 18.24
C LEU A 7 -40.94 18.83 18.44
N SER A 8 -41.83 18.86 17.44
CA SER A 8 -43.11 19.57 17.57
C SER A 8 -44.05 18.94 18.60
N GLU A 9 -44.07 17.60 18.66
CA GLU A 9 -44.88 16.86 19.63
C GLU A 9 -44.32 17.02 21.05
N LEU A 10 -42.99 16.99 21.21
CA LEU A 10 -42.33 17.24 22.49
C LEU A 10 -42.54 18.68 22.98
N SER A 11 -42.47 19.67 22.08
CA SER A 11 -42.71 21.08 22.40
C SER A 11 -44.12 21.30 22.90
N THR A 12 -45.11 20.73 22.19
CA THR A 12 -46.53 20.85 22.56
C THR A 12 -46.80 20.20 23.93
N ARG A 13 -46.18 19.04 24.20
CA ARG A 13 -46.28 18.37 25.51
C ARG A 13 -45.63 19.17 26.63
N PHE A 14 -44.50 19.81 26.35
CA PHE A 14 -43.79 20.63 27.32
C PHE A 14 -44.63 21.83 27.74
N GLU A 15 -45.24 22.55 26.78
CA GLU A 15 -46.11 23.69 27.06
C GLU A 15 -47.37 23.30 27.84
N GLN A 16 -47.96 22.14 27.51
CA GLN A 16 -49.15 21.61 28.22
C GLN A 16 -48.86 21.25 29.68
N GLU A 17 -47.72 20.64 29.97
CA GLU A 17 -47.34 20.31 31.35
C GLU A 17 -46.82 21.54 32.10
N PHE A 18 -46.16 22.47 31.41
CA PHE A 18 -45.73 23.73 32.01
C PHE A 18 -46.93 24.55 32.50
N ALA A 19 -47.98 24.70 31.69
CA ALA A 19 -49.20 25.43 32.07
C ALA A 19 -49.95 24.82 33.27
N LYS A 20 -49.70 23.54 33.61
CA LYS A 20 -50.28 22.89 34.80
C LYS A 20 -49.46 23.12 36.07
N ILE A 21 -48.16 23.37 35.92
CA ILE A 21 -47.21 23.46 37.02
C ILE A 21 -46.90 24.92 37.39
N ASP A 22 -46.95 25.83 36.41
CA ASP A 22 -46.85 27.28 36.59
C ASP A 22 -48.07 27.79 37.40
N SER A 23 -47.92 27.75 38.72
CA SER A 23 -49.01 28.02 39.66
C SER A 23 -49.28 29.52 39.81
N ASP A 24 -48.31 30.39 39.52
CA ASP A 24 -48.46 31.85 39.56
C ASP A 24 -48.73 32.48 38.18
N GLN A 25 -48.75 31.67 37.11
CA GLN A 25 -49.08 32.08 35.72
C GLN A 25 -48.25 33.27 35.23
N ASP A 26 -47.02 33.37 35.71
CA ASP A 26 -46.12 34.47 35.37
C ASP A 26 -45.30 34.18 34.10
N GLY A 27 -45.38 32.94 33.58
CA GLY A 27 -44.65 32.49 32.40
C GLY A 27 -43.16 32.24 32.66
N GLU A 28 -42.75 32.19 33.92
CA GLU A 28 -41.40 31.88 34.36
C GLU A 28 -41.37 30.58 35.18
N ILE A 29 -40.23 29.88 35.18
CA ILE A 29 -40.11 28.60 35.89
C ILE A 29 -39.15 28.70 37.07
N THR A 30 -39.62 28.32 38.27
CA THR A 30 -38.77 28.15 39.44
C THR A 30 -38.08 26.79 39.43
N PHE A 31 -37.02 26.64 40.23
CA PHE A 31 -36.27 25.38 40.34
C PHE A 31 -37.15 24.19 40.75
N ASN A 32 -38.12 24.42 41.64
CA ASN A 32 -39.01 23.37 42.13
C ASN A 32 -40.04 22.97 41.07
N GLU A 33 -40.55 23.92 40.30
CA GLU A 33 -41.46 23.69 39.17
C GLU A 33 -40.75 22.98 38.02
N ALA A 34 -39.51 23.37 37.70
CA ALA A 34 -38.69 22.67 36.72
C ALA A 34 -38.48 21.21 37.13
N LYS A 35 -38.18 20.94 38.40
CA LYS A 35 -38.04 19.57 38.92
C LYS A 35 -39.31 18.73 38.72
N LEU A 36 -40.48 19.30 38.98
CA LEU A 36 -41.78 18.63 38.79
C LEU A 36 -42.08 18.38 37.31
N LEU A 37 -41.82 19.36 36.45
CA LEU A 37 -42.04 19.28 35.00
C LEU A 37 -41.23 18.16 34.35
N PHE A 38 -39.94 18.07 34.67
CA PHE A 38 -39.07 17.03 34.10
C PHE A 38 -39.39 15.62 34.62
N GLN A 39 -39.91 15.50 35.85
CA GLN A 39 -40.42 14.24 36.38
C GLN A 39 -41.67 13.78 35.63
N GLN A 40 -42.59 14.69 35.30
CA GLN A 40 -43.80 14.38 34.54
C GLN A 40 -43.51 14.03 33.07
N LEU A 41 -42.47 14.62 32.48
CA LEU A 41 -42.04 14.34 31.10
C LEU A 41 -41.20 13.06 30.95
N ASN A 42 -40.93 12.33 32.05
CA ASN A 42 -40.17 11.08 32.07
C ASN A 42 -38.79 11.16 31.38
N ILE A 43 -38.12 12.31 31.52
CA ILE A 43 -36.81 12.56 30.91
C ILE A 43 -35.72 11.90 31.79
N PRO A 44 -34.70 11.21 31.21
CA PRO A 44 -33.70 10.47 31.98
C PRO A 44 -32.98 11.35 33.01
N TYR A 45 -33.05 10.93 34.28
CA TYR A 45 -32.53 11.67 35.45
C TYR A 45 -31.05 12.10 35.32
N LYS A 46 -30.24 11.37 34.55
CA LYS A 46 -28.82 11.68 34.29
C LYS A 46 -28.60 12.98 33.49
N ASN A 47 -29.51 13.30 32.56
CA ASN A 47 -29.47 14.55 31.80
C ASN A 47 -30.03 15.71 32.63
N PHE A 48 -31.02 15.42 33.48
CA PHE A 48 -31.66 16.33 34.42
C PHE A 48 -30.73 16.86 35.51
N VAL A 49 -29.92 15.98 36.14
CA VAL A 49 -28.96 16.40 37.18
C VAL A 49 -27.93 17.39 36.62
N ARG A 50 -27.50 17.20 35.37
CA ARG A 50 -26.50 18.06 34.72
C ARG A 50 -27.03 19.46 34.45
N VAL A 51 -28.27 19.57 33.97
CA VAL A 51 -28.94 20.86 33.68
C VAL A 51 -29.27 21.58 34.98
N LEU A 52 -29.80 20.89 36.00
CA LEU A 52 -30.10 21.50 37.30
C LEU A 52 -28.86 21.94 38.08
N GLN A 53 -27.77 21.17 38.04
CA GLN A 53 -26.51 21.56 38.70
C GLN A 53 -25.87 22.80 38.05
N LEU A 54 -26.11 23.01 36.76
CA LEU A 54 -25.68 24.20 36.03
C LEU A 54 -26.58 25.40 36.31
N MET A 55 -27.90 25.20 36.35
CA MET A 55 -28.88 26.25 36.69
C MET A 55 -28.76 26.72 38.14
N SER A 56 -28.51 25.81 39.10
CA SER A 56 -28.39 26.17 40.51
C SER A 56 -27.10 26.91 40.88
N ARG A 57 -26.11 26.95 39.98
CA ARG A 57 -24.79 27.56 40.25
C ARG A 57 -24.54 28.83 39.44
N CYS A 58 -25.41 29.16 38.49
CA CYS A 58 -25.30 30.37 37.66
C CYS A 58 -26.28 31.49 38.07
N ASN A 59 -27.11 31.33 39.11
CA ASN A 59 -28.10 32.36 39.44
C ASN A 59 -28.49 32.36 40.92
N ASP A 60 -28.30 33.52 41.58
CA ASP A 60 -28.78 33.84 42.93
C ASP A 60 -30.32 34.05 42.93
N GLY A 61 -31.08 33.04 42.51
CA GLY A 61 -32.54 33.02 42.66
C GLY A 61 -33.38 33.82 41.66
N LYS A 62 -32.89 34.13 40.44
CA LYS A 62 -33.76 34.68 39.38
C LYS A 62 -34.49 33.59 38.58
N ARG A 63 -35.74 33.89 38.23
CA ARG A 63 -36.69 33.10 37.43
C ARG A 63 -36.27 33.04 35.95
N PHE A 64 -36.66 31.99 35.21
CA PHE A 64 -36.30 31.77 33.80
C PHE A 64 -37.53 31.76 32.91
N LYS A 65 -37.46 32.38 31.73
CA LYS A 65 -38.53 32.30 30.73
C LYS A 65 -38.44 30.97 29.96
N VAL A 66 -39.57 30.31 29.79
CA VAL A 66 -39.66 29.02 29.08
C VAL A 66 -39.16 29.09 27.64
N SER A 67 -39.29 30.25 26.99
CA SER A 67 -38.78 30.51 25.65
C SER A 67 -37.27 30.25 25.49
N ASP A 68 -36.51 30.31 26.58
CA ASP A 68 -35.04 30.20 26.55
C ASP A 68 -34.55 28.75 26.47
N PHE A 69 -35.42 27.75 26.70
CA PHE A 69 -35.04 26.33 26.64
C PHE A 69 -35.19 25.69 25.25
N MET A 70 -35.93 26.34 24.34
CA MET A 70 -36.40 25.72 23.09
C MET A 70 -35.53 26.03 21.86
N THR A 71 -34.40 26.74 22.00
CA THR A 71 -33.56 27.13 20.86
C THR A 71 -32.25 26.33 20.76
N PRO A 72 -31.72 26.12 19.54
CA PRO A 72 -30.37 25.57 19.31
C PRO A 72 -29.25 26.36 20.02
N ASP A 73 -29.54 27.62 20.38
CA ASP A 73 -28.64 28.55 21.07
C ASP A 73 -28.33 28.11 22.51
N VAL A 74 -29.16 27.27 23.14
CA VAL A 74 -28.89 26.72 24.48
C VAL A 74 -27.59 25.93 24.53
N LYS A 75 -27.25 25.22 23.44
CA LYS A 75 -25.99 24.46 23.33
C LYS A 75 -24.78 25.39 23.27
N LEU A 76 -24.92 26.53 22.58
CA LEU A 76 -23.88 27.56 22.44
C LEU A 76 -23.73 28.37 23.74
N TYR A 77 -24.85 28.70 24.39
CA TYR A 77 -24.91 29.41 25.67
C TYR A 77 -24.32 28.56 26.80
N LEU A 78 -24.61 27.26 26.85
CA LEU A 78 -23.98 26.32 27.78
C LEU A 78 -22.48 26.18 27.54
N LEU A 79 -22.03 26.14 26.27
CA LEU A 79 -20.60 26.11 25.92
C LEU A 79 -19.87 27.40 26.33
N ASN A 80 -20.51 28.56 26.19
CA ASN A 80 -19.95 29.84 26.59
C ASN A 80 -19.94 30.03 28.12
N CYS A 81 -20.99 29.55 28.80
CA CYS A 81 -21.09 29.52 30.26
C CYS A 81 -20.04 28.58 30.88
N MET A 82 -19.83 27.40 30.28
CA MET A 82 -18.75 26.48 30.68
C MET A 82 -17.35 27.07 30.49
N LYS A 83 -17.12 27.89 29.45
CA LYS A 83 -15.85 28.61 29.24
C LYS A 83 -15.60 29.71 30.27
N ASN A 84 -16.65 30.42 30.68
CA ASN A 84 -16.53 31.59 31.57
C ASN A 84 -16.58 31.25 33.07
N CYS A 85 -17.11 30.08 33.46
CA CYS A 85 -17.08 29.60 34.86
C CYS A 85 -15.79 28.83 35.25
N LEU A 86 -14.90 28.56 34.29
CA LEU A 86 -13.62 27.88 34.54
C LEU A 86 -12.68 28.62 35.54
N PRO A 87 -12.61 29.96 35.56
CA PRO A 87 -11.81 30.70 36.56
C PRO A 87 -12.41 30.69 37.97
N GLU A 88 -13.74 30.71 38.11
CA GLU A 88 -14.45 30.70 39.41
C GLU A 88 -14.46 29.33 40.09
N PHE A 89 -14.24 28.25 39.33
CA PHE A 89 -14.06 26.91 39.89
C PHE A 89 -12.84 26.82 40.83
N SER A 90 -11.82 27.67 40.60
CA SER A 90 -10.61 27.72 41.43
C SER A 90 -10.84 28.33 42.82
N THR A 91 -11.81 29.23 42.97
CA THR A 91 -12.04 29.94 44.25
C THR A 91 -13.08 29.24 45.13
N THR A 92 -14.13 28.64 44.55
CA THR A 92 -15.12 27.85 45.32
C THR A 92 -14.59 26.50 45.83
N LEU A 93 -13.56 25.93 45.19
CA LEU A 93 -12.85 24.75 45.70
C LEU A 93 -12.01 25.07 46.95
N ILE A 94 -11.57 26.32 47.12
CA ILE A 94 -10.81 26.76 48.30
C ILE A 94 -11.74 26.86 49.53
N ASP A 95 -12.98 27.33 49.35
CA ASP A 95 -13.94 27.48 50.46
C ASP A 95 -14.58 26.15 50.91
N LYS A 96 -14.80 25.19 50.00
CA LYS A 96 -15.31 23.85 50.37
C LYS A 96 -14.26 22.89 50.96
N LYS A 97 -12.99 23.31 51.06
CA LYS A 97 -11.90 22.56 51.71
C LYS A 97 -12.18 22.27 53.20
N LYS A 98 -13.08 23.01 53.84
CA LYS A 98 -13.35 22.89 55.27
C LYS A 98 -14.36 21.81 55.67
N GLU A 99 -15.14 21.25 54.74
CA GLU A 99 -16.26 20.38 55.14
C GLU A 99 -16.12 18.91 54.70
N TYR A 100 -15.24 18.61 53.74
CA TYR A 100 -14.90 17.23 53.38
C TYR A 100 -13.39 17.13 53.10
N GLN A 101 -12.71 16.15 53.73
CA GLN A 101 -11.30 15.79 53.43
C GLN A 101 -11.18 15.16 52.04
N VAL A 102 -11.49 15.92 51.00
CA VAL A 102 -11.39 15.48 49.63
C VAL A 102 -10.10 16.06 49.08
N ASN A 103 -9.18 15.18 48.70
CA ASN A 103 -7.91 15.56 48.09
C ASN A 103 -8.19 16.06 46.66
N VAL A 104 -8.37 17.37 46.53
CA VAL A 104 -8.71 18.06 45.28
C VAL A 104 -7.66 17.80 44.19
N SER A 105 -6.38 17.66 44.55
CA SER A 105 -5.33 17.37 43.56
C SER A 105 -5.51 15.99 42.93
N LYS A 106 -5.92 15.00 43.73
CA LYS A 106 -6.19 13.64 43.25
C LYS A 106 -7.44 13.59 42.36
N ILE A 107 -8.45 14.41 42.66
CA ILE A 107 -9.63 14.54 41.79
C ILE A 107 -9.27 15.21 40.46
N GLN A 108 -8.45 16.26 40.47
CA GLN A 108 -8.00 16.93 39.25
C GLN A 108 -7.18 15.99 38.36
N GLU A 109 -6.32 15.16 38.95
CA GLU A 109 -5.54 14.15 38.24
C GLU A 109 -6.43 13.08 37.60
N ILE A 110 -7.39 12.53 38.36
CA ILE A 110 -8.36 11.54 37.85
C ILE A 110 -9.22 12.15 36.73
N LEU A 111 -9.68 13.39 36.89
CA LEU A 111 -10.51 14.06 35.88
C LEU A 111 -9.73 14.36 34.60
N ALA A 112 -8.46 14.77 34.72
CA ALA A 112 -7.58 14.98 33.57
C ALA A 112 -7.31 13.66 32.83
N GLU A 113 -7.05 12.58 33.56
CA GLU A 113 -6.86 11.24 32.98
C GLU A 113 -8.14 10.74 32.27
N GLU A 114 -9.32 11.02 32.83
CA GLU A 114 -10.60 10.59 32.26
C GLU A 114 -10.99 11.43 31.02
N ILE A 115 -10.66 12.73 31.01
CA ILE A 115 -10.78 13.60 29.84
C ILE A 115 -9.80 13.15 28.73
N GLU A 116 -8.56 12.82 29.08
CA GLU A 116 -7.58 12.29 28.11
C GLU A 116 -8.01 10.92 27.56
N ARG A 117 -8.53 10.01 28.40
CA ARG A 117 -9.10 8.73 27.95
C ARG A 117 -10.31 8.94 27.03
N GLY A 118 -11.20 9.88 27.36
CA GLY A 118 -12.35 10.25 26.53
C GLY A 118 -11.96 10.88 25.19
N ALA A 119 -10.87 11.65 25.15
CA ALA A 119 -10.35 12.26 23.93
C ALA A 119 -9.54 11.27 23.05
N ARG A 120 -8.91 10.25 23.64
CA ARG A 120 -8.14 9.22 22.93
C ARG A 120 -9.01 8.10 22.34
N ALA A 121 -10.16 7.81 22.93
CA ALA A 121 -11.06 6.74 22.47
C ALA A 121 -11.56 6.94 21.01
N PRO A 122 -11.97 8.14 20.56
CA PRO A 122 -12.34 8.37 19.16
C PRO A 122 -11.19 8.13 18.17
N SER A 123 -9.99 8.59 18.51
CA SER A 123 -8.79 8.39 17.68
C SER A 123 -8.39 6.91 17.60
N PHE A 124 -8.53 6.17 18.69
CA PHE A 124 -8.30 4.72 18.72
C PHE A 124 -9.34 3.96 17.88
N LEU A 125 -10.63 4.32 17.98
CA LEU A 125 -11.68 3.73 17.15
C LEU A 125 -11.46 4.02 15.66
N LEU A 126 -11.07 5.25 15.31
CA LEU A 126 -10.70 5.61 13.94
C LEU A 126 -9.53 4.77 13.43
N TYR A 127 -8.52 4.56 14.26
CA TYR A 127 -7.38 3.69 13.93
C TYR A 127 -7.80 2.24 13.72
N LEU A 128 -8.70 1.69 14.55
CA LEU A 128 -9.24 0.34 14.35
C LEU A 128 -10.02 0.23 13.04
N VAL A 129 -10.85 1.23 12.72
CA VAL A 129 -11.56 1.28 11.43
C VAL A 129 -10.57 1.33 10.27
N LEU A 130 -9.52 2.14 10.37
CA LEU A 130 -8.45 2.20 9.38
C LEU A 130 -7.76 0.84 9.21
N LEU A 131 -7.45 0.13 10.30
CA LEU A 131 -6.86 -1.20 10.24
C LEU A 131 -7.77 -2.23 9.57
N VAL A 132 -9.07 -2.17 9.85
CA VAL A 132 -10.05 -3.05 9.18
C VAL A 132 -10.11 -2.75 7.69
N ILE A 133 -10.21 -1.47 7.31
CA ILE A 133 -10.19 -1.06 5.89
C ILE A 133 -8.88 -1.51 5.22
N TYR A 134 -7.74 -1.26 5.86
CA TYR A 134 -6.43 -1.68 5.36
C TYR A 134 -6.36 -3.20 5.18
N GLY A 135 -6.80 -3.98 6.18
CA GLY A 135 -6.83 -5.44 6.08
C GLY A 135 -7.73 -5.95 4.96
N VAL A 136 -8.90 -5.35 4.77
CA VAL A 136 -9.81 -5.68 3.67
C VAL A 136 -9.17 -5.33 2.32
N VAL A 137 -8.58 -4.14 2.19
CA VAL A 137 -7.90 -3.73 0.94
C VAL A 137 -6.75 -4.67 0.60
N VAL A 138 -5.89 -5.00 1.57
CA VAL A 138 -4.74 -5.90 1.36
C VAL A 138 -5.19 -7.30 0.94
N THR A 139 -6.25 -7.83 1.56
CA THR A 139 -6.75 -9.18 1.26
C THR A 139 -7.54 -9.25 -0.06
N LEU A 140 -8.25 -8.19 -0.44
CA LEU A 140 -9.01 -8.13 -1.68
C LEU A 140 -8.16 -7.77 -2.90
N GLN A 141 -7.16 -6.89 -2.77
CA GLN A 141 -6.39 -6.42 -3.92
C GLN A 141 -5.49 -7.51 -4.50
N LEU A 142 -4.88 -8.35 -3.65
CA LEU A 142 -3.92 -9.36 -4.08
C LEU A 142 -3.98 -10.55 -3.13
N SER A 143 -4.43 -11.71 -3.61
CA SER A 143 -4.26 -12.97 -2.90
C SER A 143 -2.75 -13.30 -2.85
N PRO A 144 -2.11 -13.31 -1.67
CA PRO A 144 -0.68 -13.63 -1.57
C PRO A 144 -0.39 -15.04 -2.07
N TRP A 145 -1.36 -15.95 -1.90
CA TRP A 145 -1.28 -17.32 -2.36
C TRP A 145 -1.21 -17.42 -3.88
N ASN A 146 -2.08 -16.70 -4.60
CA ASN A 146 -2.08 -16.72 -6.07
C ASN A 146 -0.76 -16.16 -6.60
N SER A 147 -0.28 -15.06 -6.03
CA SER A 147 1.01 -14.48 -6.42
C SER A 147 2.19 -15.45 -6.18
N ALA A 148 2.24 -16.08 -5.00
CA ALA A 148 3.29 -17.04 -4.66
C ALA A 148 3.25 -18.30 -5.56
N SER A 149 2.05 -18.84 -5.80
CA SER A 149 1.84 -20.03 -6.63
C SER A 149 2.19 -19.75 -8.09
N THR A 150 1.73 -18.63 -8.67
CA THR A 150 2.08 -18.25 -10.04
C THR A 150 3.58 -18.00 -10.18
N ARG A 151 4.23 -17.36 -9.20
CA ARG A 151 5.69 -17.20 -9.20
C ARG A 151 6.41 -18.55 -9.22
N ALA A 152 6.02 -19.47 -8.33
CA ALA A 152 6.62 -20.81 -8.27
C ALA A 152 6.39 -21.61 -9.57
N ALA A 153 5.22 -21.48 -10.19
CA ALA A 153 4.92 -22.12 -11.47
C ALA A 153 5.81 -21.57 -12.61
N VAL A 154 5.97 -20.25 -12.71
CA VAL A 154 6.84 -19.65 -13.74
C VAL A 154 8.31 -19.99 -13.52
N LEU A 155 8.78 -19.95 -12.26
CA LEU A 155 10.15 -20.35 -11.93
C LEU A 155 10.42 -21.82 -12.26
N SER A 156 9.53 -22.73 -11.87
CA SER A 156 9.71 -24.15 -12.18
C SER A 156 9.61 -24.46 -13.67
N TYR A 157 8.87 -23.66 -14.43
CA TYR A 157 8.71 -23.82 -15.87
C TYR A 157 9.94 -23.38 -16.70
N PHE A 158 10.73 -22.43 -16.20
CA PHE A 158 11.90 -21.90 -16.91
C PHE A 158 13.24 -22.17 -16.20
N ALA A 159 13.32 -21.93 -14.89
CA ALA A 159 14.56 -21.98 -14.13
C ALA A 159 14.89 -23.39 -13.64
N ASP A 160 13.91 -24.14 -13.12
CA ASP A 160 14.13 -25.49 -12.57
C ASP A 160 14.15 -26.59 -13.64
N GLN A 161 13.90 -26.24 -14.91
CA GLN A 161 14.00 -27.20 -16.01
C GLN A 161 15.44 -27.61 -16.25
N THR A 162 15.66 -28.93 -16.32
CA THR A 162 16.98 -29.48 -16.58
C THR A 162 17.30 -29.48 -18.08
N PHE A 163 18.57 -29.22 -18.40
CA PHE A 163 19.13 -29.34 -19.73
C PHE A 163 20.54 -29.92 -19.65
N THR A 164 21.01 -30.52 -20.75
CA THR A 164 22.37 -31.07 -20.82
C THR A 164 23.39 -29.95 -20.90
N SER A 165 24.45 -29.98 -20.09
CA SER A 165 25.54 -29.01 -20.24
C SER A 165 26.21 -29.09 -21.61
N SER A 166 26.74 -27.96 -22.07
CA SER A 166 27.55 -27.85 -23.28
C SER A 166 28.99 -28.33 -23.08
N ILE A 167 29.46 -28.40 -21.83
CA ILE A 167 30.85 -28.69 -21.47
C ILE A 167 30.97 -30.04 -20.75
N ALA A 168 30.00 -30.38 -19.90
CA ALA A 168 29.98 -31.61 -19.12
C ALA A 168 28.80 -32.52 -19.50
N THR A 169 28.92 -33.83 -19.28
CA THR A 169 27.80 -34.77 -19.47
C THR A 169 26.89 -34.81 -18.23
N THR A 170 26.56 -33.63 -17.69
CA THR A 170 25.70 -33.47 -16.52
C THR A 170 24.44 -32.69 -16.87
N LEU A 171 23.36 -32.95 -16.14
CA LEU A 171 22.15 -32.15 -16.21
C LEU A 171 22.33 -30.91 -15.33
N LEU A 172 22.01 -29.74 -15.88
CA LEU A 172 22.05 -28.45 -15.21
C LEU A 172 20.65 -27.83 -15.22
N THR A 173 20.34 -27.03 -14.21
CA THR A 173 19.22 -26.08 -14.22
C THR A 173 19.74 -24.67 -14.53
N PHE A 174 18.85 -23.68 -14.65
CA PHE A 174 19.27 -22.28 -14.79
C PHE A 174 20.17 -21.82 -13.62
N HIS A 175 19.90 -22.33 -12.42
CA HIS A 175 20.67 -22.01 -11.22
C HIS A 175 22.10 -22.55 -11.24
N ASP A 176 22.38 -23.54 -12.08
CA ASP A 176 23.68 -24.20 -12.17
C ASP A 176 24.57 -23.67 -13.31
N ILE A 177 24.11 -22.63 -14.05
CA ILE A 177 24.85 -22.07 -15.18
C ILE A 177 26.13 -21.39 -14.69
N GLN A 178 27.28 -21.88 -15.15
CA GLN A 178 28.61 -21.34 -14.83
C GLN A 178 29.39 -20.87 -16.07
N SER A 179 28.92 -21.18 -17.27
CA SER A 179 29.59 -20.82 -18.53
C SER A 179 28.66 -20.04 -19.47
N VAL A 180 29.24 -19.22 -20.33
CA VAL A 180 28.50 -18.47 -21.36
C VAL A 180 27.89 -19.44 -22.38
N GLN A 181 28.55 -20.56 -22.65
CA GLN A 181 28.05 -21.61 -23.55
C GLN A 181 26.78 -22.27 -22.98
N ASP A 182 26.77 -22.58 -21.68
CA ASP A 182 25.58 -23.13 -21.01
C ASP A 182 24.44 -22.10 -20.97
N LEU A 183 24.75 -20.80 -20.80
CA LEU A 183 23.75 -19.74 -20.87
C LEU A 183 23.08 -19.65 -22.24
N TRP A 184 23.85 -19.72 -23.33
CA TRP A 184 23.29 -19.75 -24.69
C TRP A 184 22.45 -21.01 -24.92
N LYS A 185 22.95 -22.15 -24.45
CA LYS A 185 22.24 -23.43 -24.56
C LYS A 185 20.91 -23.41 -23.81
N TRP A 186 20.88 -22.90 -22.57
CA TRP A 186 19.64 -22.73 -21.82
C TRP A 186 18.66 -21.81 -22.55
N GLN A 187 19.12 -20.67 -23.09
CA GLN A 187 18.25 -19.73 -23.82
C GLN A 187 17.57 -20.40 -25.02
N ILE A 188 18.33 -21.18 -25.81
CA ILE A 188 17.81 -21.81 -27.04
C ILE A 188 17.00 -23.07 -26.71
N ASP A 189 17.58 -23.99 -25.94
CA ASP A 189 17.03 -25.34 -25.74
C ASP A 189 15.89 -25.35 -24.72
N VAL A 190 15.95 -24.49 -23.70
CA VAL A 190 14.94 -24.42 -22.64
C VAL A 190 14.02 -23.24 -22.88
N PHE A 191 14.54 -22.01 -22.78
CA PHE A 191 13.70 -20.83 -22.73
C PHE A 191 12.85 -20.64 -24.00
N VAL A 192 13.47 -20.61 -25.19
CA VAL A 192 12.75 -20.38 -26.45
C VAL A 192 11.75 -21.50 -26.76
N ASN A 193 12.13 -22.76 -26.50
CA ASN A 193 11.24 -23.90 -26.71
C ASN A 193 10.00 -23.87 -25.80
N LYS A 194 10.15 -23.38 -24.58
CA LYS A 194 9.06 -23.23 -23.60
C LYS A 194 8.24 -21.96 -23.83
N PHE A 195 8.86 -20.88 -24.32
CA PHE A 195 8.20 -19.62 -24.61
C PHE A 195 7.37 -19.66 -25.91
N TYR A 196 7.82 -20.41 -26.91
CA TYR A 196 7.13 -20.65 -28.18
C TYR A 196 6.74 -22.12 -28.36
N ILE A 197 5.72 -22.55 -27.61
CA ILE A 197 5.11 -23.87 -27.76
C ILE A 197 4.37 -23.92 -29.11
N GLN A 198 4.56 -25.01 -29.87
CA GLN A 198 3.99 -25.19 -31.23
C GLN A 198 2.96 -26.33 -31.32
N SER A 199 3.00 -27.29 -30.39
CA SER A 199 2.09 -28.42 -30.33
C SER A 199 1.60 -28.68 -28.90
N TYR A 200 0.41 -29.26 -28.77
CA TYR A 200 -0.08 -29.83 -27.52
C TYR A 200 0.74 -31.08 -27.13
N TYR A 201 0.47 -31.62 -25.94
CA TYR A 201 1.15 -32.82 -25.42
C TYR A 201 0.95 -34.09 -26.28
N ASN A 202 -0.12 -34.14 -27.07
CA ASN A 202 -0.42 -35.24 -27.99
C ASN A 202 0.22 -35.06 -29.39
N GLY A 203 0.99 -33.99 -29.62
CA GLY A 203 1.66 -33.70 -30.88
C GLY A 203 0.80 -32.92 -31.90
N GLU A 204 -0.47 -32.67 -31.60
CA GLU A 204 -1.34 -31.86 -32.47
C GLU A 204 -0.88 -30.39 -32.45
N PRO A 205 -0.97 -29.66 -33.57
CA PRO A 205 -0.57 -28.26 -33.64
C PRO A 205 -1.45 -27.38 -32.75
N LEU A 206 -0.83 -26.44 -32.04
CA LEU A 206 -1.55 -25.45 -31.22
C LEU A 206 -2.36 -24.50 -32.10
N SER A 207 -3.55 -24.11 -31.61
CA SER A 207 -4.29 -23.01 -32.19
C SER A 207 -3.50 -21.70 -32.07
N SER A 208 -3.77 -20.73 -32.95
CA SER A 208 -3.12 -19.40 -32.87
C SER A 208 -3.43 -18.66 -31.56
N LEU A 209 -4.56 -18.96 -30.94
CA LEU A 209 -4.93 -18.43 -29.63
C LEU A 209 -4.07 -19.06 -28.53
N ASP A 210 -4.01 -20.39 -28.48
CA ASP A 210 -3.35 -21.14 -27.40
C ASP A 210 -1.84 -21.03 -27.48
N ALA A 211 -1.27 -20.82 -28.68
CA ALA A 211 0.16 -20.55 -28.86
C ALA A 211 0.63 -19.28 -28.09
N ASN A 212 -0.29 -18.39 -27.69
CA ASN A 212 0.02 -17.22 -26.87
C ASN A 212 -0.05 -17.47 -25.36
N TYR A 213 -0.27 -18.71 -24.93
CA TYR A 213 -0.34 -19.08 -23.52
C TYR A 213 0.87 -19.94 -23.11
N LEU A 214 1.45 -19.58 -21.98
CA LEU A 214 2.42 -20.37 -21.22
C LEU A 214 1.64 -21.20 -20.21
N LEU A 215 2.08 -22.44 -19.95
CA LEU A 215 1.40 -23.35 -19.01
C LEU A 215 -0.11 -23.50 -19.30
N GLU A 216 -0.56 -23.25 -20.52
CA GLU A 216 -1.97 -23.26 -20.96
C GLU A 216 -2.87 -22.14 -20.37
N HIS A 217 -2.48 -21.46 -19.30
CA HIS A 217 -3.32 -20.46 -18.60
C HIS A 217 -2.67 -19.08 -18.39
N ILE A 218 -1.41 -18.89 -18.77
CA ILE A 218 -0.69 -17.62 -18.62
C ILE A 218 -0.46 -16.99 -20.00
N LYS A 219 -1.21 -15.94 -20.34
CA LYS A 219 -1.08 -15.26 -21.63
C LYS A 219 0.21 -14.45 -21.68
N LYS A 220 1.10 -14.73 -22.63
CA LYS A 220 2.29 -13.89 -22.86
C LYS A 220 1.90 -12.57 -23.54
N MET A 221 2.50 -11.49 -23.09
CA MET A 221 2.24 -10.14 -23.56
C MET A 221 3.41 -9.69 -24.43
N GLY A 222 3.26 -9.87 -25.75
CA GLY A 222 4.31 -9.55 -26.72
C GLY A 222 5.37 -10.64 -26.84
N THR A 223 6.63 -10.23 -27.03
CA THR A 223 7.80 -11.10 -27.14
C THR A 223 8.73 -10.91 -25.96
N PHE A 224 9.84 -11.64 -25.93
CA PHE A 224 10.90 -11.43 -24.94
C PHE A 224 12.00 -10.52 -25.49
N ARG A 225 12.80 -9.98 -24.58
CA ARG A 225 13.97 -9.13 -24.88
C ARG A 225 15.14 -9.55 -24.00
N VAL A 226 16.37 -9.34 -24.47
CA VAL A 226 17.58 -9.48 -23.65
C VAL A 226 18.28 -8.14 -23.55
N LEU A 227 18.85 -7.86 -22.39
CA LEU A 227 19.62 -6.67 -22.08
C LEU A 227 21.02 -7.09 -21.65
N GLN A 228 22.04 -6.40 -22.15
CA GLN A 228 23.41 -6.52 -21.67
C GLN A 228 23.98 -5.18 -21.27
N ARG A 229 24.86 -5.20 -20.25
CA ARG A 229 25.78 -4.09 -19.97
C ARG A 229 27.21 -4.57 -20.00
N ARG A 230 28.09 -3.69 -20.48
CA ARG A 230 29.50 -3.98 -20.74
C ARG A 230 30.38 -3.01 -19.99
N SER A 231 31.56 -3.46 -19.63
CA SER A 231 32.64 -2.62 -19.14
C SER A 231 33.48 -2.11 -20.30
N ARG A 232 33.92 -0.86 -20.21
CA ARG A 232 34.85 -0.21 -21.11
C ARG A 232 36.25 -0.81 -20.96
N ASN A 233 36.92 -1.02 -22.08
CA ASN A 233 38.30 -1.49 -22.13
C ASN A 233 39.28 -0.39 -21.66
N GLY A 234 40.39 -0.78 -21.04
CA GLY A 234 41.45 0.12 -20.58
C GLY A 234 41.12 0.87 -19.29
N THR A 235 40.08 0.46 -18.56
CA THR A 235 39.65 1.13 -17.32
C THR A 235 40.31 0.55 -16.07
N CYS A 236 40.99 -0.60 -16.17
CA CYS A 236 41.80 -1.16 -15.10
C CYS A 236 43.30 -1.14 -15.43
N ALA A 237 44.12 -1.07 -14.37
CA ALA A 237 45.57 -1.09 -14.49
C ALA A 237 46.06 -2.53 -14.67
N VAL A 238 46.46 -2.89 -15.89
CA VAL A 238 47.19 -4.14 -16.15
C VAL A 238 48.53 -4.06 -15.41
N LYS A 239 48.77 -4.96 -14.45
CA LYS A 239 50.07 -5.01 -13.78
C LYS A 239 51.16 -5.26 -14.84
N MET A 240 52.14 -4.36 -14.90
CA MET A 240 53.21 -4.29 -15.93
C MET A 240 54.04 -5.58 -16.14
N ARG A 241 53.81 -6.64 -15.38
CA ARG A 241 54.55 -7.90 -15.48
C ARG A 241 54.10 -8.80 -16.63
N PHE A 242 52.92 -8.58 -17.23
CA PHE A 242 52.38 -9.42 -18.31
C PHE A 242 51.75 -8.67 -19.51
N PRO A 243 52.31 -7.54 -19.99
CA PRO A 243 51.70 -6.77 -21.09
C PRO A 243 51.63 -7.54 -22.42
N ALA A 244 52.49 -8.56 -22.61
CA ALA A 244 52.47 -9.40 -23.81
C ALA A 244 51.28 -10.38 -23.86
N PHE A 245 50.62 -10.64 -22.73
CA PHE A 245 49.55 -11.65 -22.61
C PHE A 245 48.15 -11.05 -22.45
N GLU A 246 48.04 -9.76 -22.09
CA GLU A 246 46.76 -9.12 -21.79
C GLU A 246 46.69 -7.72 -22.42
N SER A 247 46.11 -7.64 -23.63
CA SER A 247 45.94 -6.38 -24.37
C SER A 247 44.65 -5.63 -24.01
N SER A 248 43.74 -6.27 -23.27
CA SER A 248 42.46 -5.69 -22.85
C SER A 248 42.26 -5.80 -21.35
N CYS A 249 41.76 -4.73 -20.73
CA CYS A 249 41.46 -4.69 -19.30
C CYS A 249 40.08 -4.07 -19.09
N TYR A 250 39.14 -4.86 -18.58
CA TYR A 250 37.78 -4.42 -18.30
C TYR A 250 37.60 -4.17 -16.81
N GLY A 251 37.49 -2.90 -16.43
CA GLY A 251 37.31 -2.48 -15.06
C GLY A 251 36.02 -2.98 -14.41
N GLU A 252 35.88 -2.67 -13.13
CA GLU A 252 34.70 -3.03 -12.37
C GLU A 252 33.53 -2.10 -12.68
N THR A 253 32.35 -2.70 -12.76
CA THR A 253 31.07 -1.99 -12.74
C THR A 253 30.36 -2.37 -11.45
N TRP A 254 29.36 -1.59 -11.05
CA TRP A 254 28.47 -2.00 -9.97
C TRP A 254 27.67 -3.25 -10.36
N SER A 255 27.00 -3.88 -9.39
CA SER A 255 26.30 -5.16 -9.59
C SER A 255 25.23 -5.10 -10.68
N ASP A 256 24.62 -3.93 -10.89
CA ASP A 256 23.67 -3.71 -11.98
C ASP A 256 24.36 -3.32 -13.30
N GLY A 257 25.63 -2.95 -13.31
CA GLY A 257 26.34 -2.50 -14.51
C GLY A 257 25.94 -1.10 -15.01
N LEU A 258 25.30 -0.28 -14.18
CA LEU A 258 24.89 1.09 -14.53
C LEU A 258 25.96 2.15 -14.21
N GLU A 259 26.84 1.84 -13.27
CA GLU A 259 27.87 2.74 -12.78
C GLU A 259 29.27 2.10 -12.77
N GLY A 260 30.30 2.94 -12.66
CA GLY A 260 31.71 2.54 -12.77
C GLY A 260 32.22 2.58 -14.20
N ALA A 261 32.95 1.55 -14.61
CA ALA A 261 33.60 1.47 -15.92
C ALA A 261 32.64 1.16 -17.08
N VAL A 262 31.45 1.74 -17.15
CA VAL A 262 30.42 1.34 -18.14
C VAL A 262 30.79 1.76 -19.57
N GLU A 263 30.65 0.81 -20.50
CA GLU A 263 30.71 1.05 -21.93
C GLU A 263 29.33 1.44 -22.47
N LYS A 264 29.27 2.60 -23.12
CA LYS A 264 28.05 3.14 -23.76
C LYS A 264 28.22 3.31 -25.28
N ALA A 265 29.43 3.12 -25.81
CA ALA A 265 29.65 3.19 -27.25
C ALA A 265 29.02 1.99 -27.97
N SER A 266 28.54 2.20 -29.19
CA SER A 266 28.09 1.09 -30.03
C SER A 266 29.26 0.16 -30.36
N PHE A 267 29.01 -1.15 -30.47
CA PHE A 267 30.02 -2.12 -30.91
C PHE A 267 29.51 -2.93 -32.10
N VAL A 268 30.45 -3.51 -32.85
CA VAL A 268 30.16 -4.30 -34.05
C VAL A 268 30.34 -5.78 -33.73
N GLY A 269 29.37 -6.60 -34.15
CA GLY A 269 29.41 -8.05 -34.03
C GLY A 269 30.56 -8.66 -34.81
N ALA A 270 31.19 -9.69 -34.24
CA ALA A 270 32.42 -10.27 -34.78
C ALA A 270 32.25 -10.95 -36.15
N VAL A 271 31.06 -11.45 -36.49
CA VAL A 271 30.82 -12.29 -37.67
C VAL A 271 29.91 -11.60 -38.67
N THR A 272 28.76 -11.10 -38.22
CA THR A 272 27.76 -10.49 -39.10
C THR A 272 28.04 -9.03 -39.43
N GLY A 273 28.89 -8.37 -38.63
CA GLY A 273 29.10 -6.94 -38.72
C GLY A 273 27.91 -6.09 -38.23
N GLN A 274 26.92 -6.71 -37.57
CA GLN A 274 25.79 -5.99 -37.01
C GLN A 274 26.26 -4.99 -35.94
N THR A 275 25.78 -3.75 -36.01
CA THR A 275 26.08 -2.73 -34.99
C THR A 275 25.05 -2.79 -33.86
N TYR A 276 25.52 -3.04 -32.65
CA TYR A 276 24.72 -3.01 -31.42
C TYR A 276 24.85 -1.65 -30.76
N LYS A 277 23.73 -0.93 -30.68
CA LYS A 277 23.65 0.40 -30.08
C LYS A 277 23.29 0.30 -28.61
N TYR A 278 23.91 1.16 -27.81
CA TYR A 278 23.52 1.35 -26.42
C TYR A 278 22.22 2.15 -26.36
N THR A 279 21.24 1.65 -25.62
CA THR A 279 20.00 2.35 -25.32
C THR A 279 20.16 3.06 -23.98
N ASP A 280 20.03 4.39 -23.98
CA ASP A 280 19.99 5.20 -22.76
C ASP A 280 18.53 5.39 -22.34
N ALA A 281 18.07 4.52 -21.44
CA ALA A 281 16.70 4.49 -20.93
C ALA A 281 16.68 4.65 -19.41
N PRO A 282 15.61 5.19 -18.82
CA PRO A 282 15.53 5.36 -17.37
C PRO A 282 15.81 4.07 -16.60
N TRP A 283 16.60 4.21 -15.54
CA TRP A 283 16.82 3.19 -14.51
C TRP A 283 17.39 1.89 -15.08
N TYR A 284 16.60 0.83 -15.07
CA TYR A 284 17.06 -0.53 -15.31
C TYR A 284 16.99 -0.96 -16.77
N ASP A 285 16.52 -0.12 -17.69
CA ASP A 285 16.41 -0.47 -19.12
C ASP A 285 17.58 0.06 -19.97
N SER A 286 18.54 0.75 -19.35
CA SER A 286 19.78 1.18 -20.00
C SER A 286 20.72 0.00 -20.31
N GLY A 287 21.25 -0.04 -21.54
CA GLY A 287 22.16 -1.10 -22.00
C GLY A 287 22.00 -1.45 -23.48
N TYR A 288 22.69 -2.50 -23.94
CA TYR A 288 22.49 -3.07 -25.26
C TYR A 288 21.25 -3.95 -25.21
N LEU A 289 20.12 -3.44 -25.70
CA LEU A 289 18.83 -4.13 -25.66
C LEU A 289 18.56 -4.79 -27.02
N GLN A 290 18.11 -6.04 -27.04
CA GLN A 290 17.67 -6.76 -28.23
C GLN A 290 16.28 -7.35 -28.00
N THR A 291 15.35 -7.08 -28.90
CA THR A 291 13.97 -7.61 -28.87
C THR A 291 13.83 -8.70 -29.92
N PHE A 292 13.18 -9.80 -29.56
CA PHE A 292 13.08 -10.98 -30.43
C PHE A 292 11.76 -11.03 -31.18
N SER A 293 11.79 -11.70 -32.32
CA SER A 293 10.61 -12.01 -33.14
C SER A 293 9.62 -12.89 -32.38
N SER A 294 8.33 -12.74 -32.69
CA SER A 294 7.25 -13.61 -32.19
C SER A 294 7.26 -15.00 -32.82
N ASN A 295 8.00 -15.19 -33.91
CA ASN A 295 8.20 -16.49 -34.54
C ASN A 295 9.42 -17.20 -33.90
N LYS A 296 9.22 -18.47 -33.53
CA LYS A 296 10.23 -19.32 -32.86
C LYS A 296 11.54 -19.39 -33.65
N ASP A 297 11.47 -19.79 -34.91
CA ASP A 297 12.67 -20.04 -35.74
C ASP A 297 13.45 -18.75 -35.97
N SER A 298 12.73 -17.65 -36.17
CA SER A 298 13.32 -16.31 -36.26
C SER A 298 14.01 -15.90 -34.96
N ALA A 299 13.39 -16.16 -33.81
CA ALA A 299 13.99 -15.86 -32.50
C ALA A 299 15.23 -16.72 -32.23
N VAL A 300 15.22 -18.01 -32.60
CA VAL A 300 16.40 -18.89 -32.52
C VAL A 300 17.53 -18.35 -33.41
N ALA A 301 17.22 -17.97 -34.66
CA ALA A 301 18.21 -17.41 -35.57
C ALA A 301 18.82 -16.09 -35.06
N GLN A 302 18.00 -15.24 -34.43
CA GLN A 302 18.48 -14.02 -33.77
C GLN A 302 19.41 -14.35 -32.60
N LEU A 303 19.08 -15.32 -31.73
CA LEU A 303 19.96 -15.74 -30.64
C LEU A 303 21.28 -16.32 -31.16
N GLN A 304 21.23 -17.15 -32.20
CA GLN A 304 22.43 -17.72 -32.83
C GLN A 304 23.32 -16.63 -33.45
N THR A 305 22.71 -15.60 -34.03
CA THR A 305 23.44 -14.42 -34.54
C THR A 305 24.18 -13.71 -33.41
N LEU A 306 23.49 -13.42 -32.29
CA LEU A 306 24.12 -12.80 -31.11
C LEU A 306 25.26 -13.66 -30.55
N GLN A 307 25.09 -14.99 -30.54
CA GLN A 307 26.12 -15.92 -30.09
C GLN A 307 27.35 -15.89 -31.01
N GLN A 308 27.15 -15.93 -32.33
CA GLN A 308 28.22 -15.87 -33.34
C GLN A 308 28.97 -14.55 -33.29
N ASP A 309 28.26 -13.44 -33.06
CA ASP A 309 28.84 -12.11 -32.96
C ASP A 309 29.60 -11.84 -31.66
N GLY A 310 29.65 -12.81 -30.74
CA GLY A 310 30.30 -12.66 -29.46
C GLY A 310 29.62 -11.58 -28.61
N TRP A 311 28.28 -11.48 -28.72
CA TRP A 311 27.51 -10.46 -28.02
C TRP A 311 27.75 -10.54 -26.51
N ILE A 312 27.80 -11.74 -25.91
CA ILE A 312 28.33 -11.97 -24.56
C ILE A 312 29.81 -12.33 -24.63
N ASN A 313 30.67 -11.52 -24.01
CA ASN A 313 32.12 -11.75 -23.99
C ASN A 313 32.78 -11.22 -22.71
N ALA A 314 34.11 -11.17 -22.65
CA ALA A 314 34.87 -10.76 -21.46
C ALA A 314 34.54 -9.35 -20.93
N SER A 315 33.97 -8.47 -21.77
CA SER A 315 33.52 -7.15 -21.37
C SER A 315 32.13 -7.15 -20.70
N SER A 316 31.32 -8.20 -20.89
CA SER A 316 29.97 -8.28 -20.34
C SER A 316 30.01 -8.36 -18.81
N ARG A 317 29.12 -7.61 -18.15
CA ARG A 317 29.01 -7.55 -16.68
C ARG A 317 27.62 -7.87 -16.17
N TYR A 318 26.62 -7.53 -16.96
CA TYR A 318 25.23 -7.75 -16.63
C TYR A 318 24.52 -8.33 -17.85
N TRP A 319 23.68 -9.33 -17.61
CA TRP A 319 22.79 -9.93 -18.59
C TRP A 319 21.42 -10.09 -17.94
N ARG A 320 20.37 -9.78 -18.70
CA ARG A 320 18.99 -9.91 -18.26
C ARG A 320 18.11 -10.36 -19.41
N LEU A 321 17.11 -11.19 -19.11
CA LEU A 321 16.06 -11.57 -20.02
C LEU A 321 14.73 -11.11 -19.45
N ASP A 322 13.97 -10.35 -20.24
CA ASP A 322 12.66 -9.85 -19.83
C ASP A 322 11.56 -10.38 -20.75
N PHE A 323 10.44 -10.74 -20.15
CA PHE A 323 9.16 -10.82 -20.82
C PHE A 323 8.04 -10.42 -19.84
N SER A 324 6.89 -10.09 -20.39
CA SER A 324 5.68 -9.83 -19.62
C SER A 324 4.61 -10.85 -19.94
N ALA A 325 3.82 -11.22 -18.94
CA ALA A 325 2.68 -12.09 -19.11
C ALA A 325 1.53 -11.68 -18.19
N TYR A 326 0.35 -12.23 -18.45
CA TYR A 326 -0.87 -11.99 -17.70
C TYR A 326 -1.60 -13.31 -17.48
N SER A 327 -1.93 -13.63 -16.24
CA SER A 327 -2.78 -14.77 -15.90
C SER A 327 -4.23 -14.29 -15.76
N PRO A 328 -5.14 -14.66 -16.69
CA PRO A 328 -6.55 -14.25 -16.61
C PRO A 328 -7.27 -14.86 -15.41
N ASP A 329 -6.95 -16.11 -15.05
CA ASP A 329 -7.61 -16.87 -13.99
C ASP A 329 -7.53 -16.18 -12.63
N VAL A 330 -6.40 -15.54 -12.34
CA VAL A 330 -6.15 -14.81 -11.09
C VAL A 330 -5.98 -13.30 -11.29
N SER A 331 -6.22 -12.82 -12.52
CA SER A 331 -6.06 -11.41 -12.93
C SER A 331 -4.73 -10.78 -12.50
N LEU A 332 -3.63 -11.49 -12.71
CA LEU A 332 -2.29 -11.10 -12.25
C LEU A 332 -1.35 -10.82 -13.42
N PHE A 333 -0.67 -9.66 -13.39
CA PHE A 333 0.45 -9.35 -14.28
C PHE A 333 1.75 -9.93 -13.74
N ILE A 334 2.52 -10.54 -14.63
CA ILE A 334 3.80 -11.18 -14.34
C ILE A 334 4.87 -10.45 -15.14
N TYR A 335 5.92 -10.02 -14.45
CA TYR A 335 7.11 -9.41 -15.04
C TYR A 335 8.30 -10.27 -14.65
N THR A 336 9.09 -10.70 -15.63
CA THR A 336 10.37 -11.37 -15.38
C THR A 336 11.50 -10.40 -15.67
N ASN A 337 12.41 -10.29 -14.71
CA ASN A 337 13.59 -9.43 -14.74
C ASN A 337 14.77 -10.22 -14.18
#